data_AF-A0A0Q0HSG8-F1
#
_entry.id   AF-A0A0Q0HSG8-F1
#
_cell.length_a   1.000
_cell.length_b   1.000
_cell.length_c   1.000
_cell.angle_alpha   90.00
_cell.angle_beta   90.00
_cell.angle_gamma   90.00
#
_symmetry.space_group_name_H-M   'P 1'
#
loop_
_entity.id
_entity.type
_entity.pdbx_description
1 polymer ?
#
loop_
_entity_poly.entity_id
_entity_poly.type
_entity_poly.pdbx_seq_one_letter_code
_entity_poly.pdbx_strand_id
1 'polypeptide(L)'
;MKFRIIRSIEAHIIKDRVPTEYKSLAAACESQFSEKCTLITFPHNRKDVIKSNLTEKALEKIGEPSQDTLIVVGGCFSLESVEKLKKYNAVFLALSEFSWTDKRHTLIKSGEPR
;
A
#
# COMPACT_ATOMS: atom_id res chain seq x y z
N MET A 1 -0.47 14.77 5.63
CA MET A 1 0.01 13.58 4.88
C MET A 1 -0.75 13.49 3.57
N LYS A 2 -0.05 13.53 2.42
CA LYS A 2 -0.67 13.41 1.10
C LYS A 2 -0.29 12.05 0.51
N PHE A 3 -1.28 11.16 0.33
CA PHE A 3 -1.16 10.00 -0.53
C PHE A 3 -1.41 10.44 -1.98
N ARG A 4 -0.82 9.72 -2.93
CA ARG A 4 -0.94 10.01 -4.37
C ARG A 4 -1.62 8.82 -5.03
N ILE A 5 -2.67 9.08 -5.81
CA ILE A 5 -3.41 8.05 -6.53
C ILE A 5 -3.26 8.34 -8.01
N ILE A 6 -2.95 7.31 -8.79
CA ILE A 6 -2.88 7.36 -10.24
C ILE A 6 -3.70 6.18 -10.77
N ARG A 7 -4.78 6.48 -11.48
CA ARG A 7 -5.67 5.47 -12.08
C ARG A 7 -5.24 5.17 -13.52
N SER A 8 -5.70 4.03 -14.04
CA SER A 8 -5.52 3.64 -15.44
C SER A 8 -4.05 3.63 -15.89
N ILE A 9 -3.19 3.09 -15.03
CA ILE A 9 -1.80 2.79 -15.38
C ILE A 9 -1.73 1.39 -15.97
N GLU A 10 -0.97 1.23 -17.04
CA GLU A 10 -0.65 -0.08 -17.59
C GLU A 10 0.41 -0.79 -16.73
N ALA A 11 0.26 -2.12 -16.60
CA ALA A 11 1.11 -2.94 -15.74
C ALA A 11 2.62 -2.69 -15.96
N HIS A 12 3.02 -2.57 -17.23
CA HIS A 12 4.41 -2.42 -17.63
C HIS A 12 5.04 -1.07 -17.23
N ILE A 13 4.23 -0.04 -16.95
CA ILE A 13 4.70 1.31 -16.56
C ILE A 13 4.80 1.44 -15.04
N ILE A 14 4.19 0.52 -14.27
CA ILE A 14 4.21 0.55 -12.80
C ILE A 14 5.65 0.58 -12.28
N LYS A 15 6.52 -0.28 -12.82
CA LYS A 15 7.94 -0.35 -12.44
C LYS A 15 8.70 0.97 -12.68
N ASP A 16 8.23 1.83 -13.57
CA ASP A 16 8.85 3.14 -13.80
C ASP A 16 8.24 4.22 -12.89
N ARG A 17 6.95 4.07 -12.55
CA ARG A 17 6.23 4.98 -11.64
C ARG A 17 6.54 4.78 -10.17
N VAL A 18 6.90 3.58 -9.76
CA VAL A 18 7.27 3.31 -8.37
C VAL A 18 8.70 3.79 -8.08
N PRO A 19 8.99 4.19 -6.82
CA PRO A 19 10.35 4.57 -6.44
C PRO A 19 11.32 3.41 -6.64
N THR A 20 12.61 3.71 -6.85
CA THR A 20 13.66 2.72 -7.15
C THR A 20 13.70 1.54 -6.18
N GLU A 21 13.47 1.80 -4.90
CA GLU A 21 13.43 0.78 -3.84
C GLU A 21 12.31 -0.26 -4.03
N TYR A 22 11.22 0.12 -4.71
CA TYR A 22 10.06 -0.74 -4.96
C TYR A 22 10.07 -1.37 -6.35
N LYS A 23 11.03 -1.02 -7.22
CA LYS A 23 11.09 -1.55 -8.59
C LYS A 23 11.22 -3.07 -8.62
N SER A 24 12.07 -3.64 -7.75
CA SER A 24 12.24 -5.09 -7.64
C SER A 24 10.97 -5.79 -7.17
N LEU A 25 10.23 -5.19 -6.23
CA LEU A 25 8.95 -5.71 -5.75
C LEU A 25 7.87 -5.62 -6.83
N ALA A 26 7.83 -4.51 -7.57
CA ALA A 26 6.90 -4.33 -8.69
C ALA A 26 7.16 -5.35 -9.80
N ALA A 27 8.44 -5.62 -10.12
CA ALA A 27 8.80 -6.65 -11.09
C ALA A 27 8.42 -8.06 -10.61
N ALA A 28 8.62 -8.37 -9.32
CA ALA A 28 8.19 -9.66 -8.75
C ALA A 28 6.66 -9.83 -8.76
N CYS A 29 5.92 -8.74 -8.60
CA CYS A 29 4.46 -8.73 -8.63
C CYS A 29 3.87 -8.49 -10.03
N GLU A 30 4.70 -8.39 -11.08
CA GLU A 30 4.24 -8.09 -12.45
C GLU A 30 3.20 -9.10 -12.94
N SER A 31 3.35 -10.37 -12.54
CA SER A 31 2.40 -11.45 -12.87
C SER A 31 1.03 -11.33 -12.18
N GLN A 32 0.87 -10.46 -11.18
CA GLN A 32 -0.40 -10.20 -10.49
C GLN A 32 -1.11 -8.95 -11.02
N PHE A 33 -0.46 -8.19 -11.91
CA PHE A 33 -1.02 -6.98 -12.47
C PHE A 33 -1.98 -7.30 -13.62
N SER A 34 -3.14 -6.64 -13.63
CA SER A 34 -4.08 -6.67 -14.74
C SER A 34 -3.67 -5.65 -15.82
N GLU A 35 -4.28 -5.69 -17.01
CA GLU A 35 -3.96 -4.77 -18.12
C GLU A 35 -4.02 -3.31 -17.68
N LYS A 36 -5.01 -2.99 -16.85
CA LYS A 36 -5.18 -1.68 -16.21
C LYS A 36 -5.11 -1.86 -14.70
N CYS A 37 -4.35 -0.97 -14.09
CA CYS A 37 -4.12 -0.97 -12.65
C CYS A 37 -4.25 0.44 -12.09
N THR A 38 -4.57 0.50 -10.79
CA THR A 38 -4.57 1.75 -10.03
C THR A 38 -3.40 1.74 -9.06
N LEU A 39 -2.51 2.73 -9.15
CA LEU A 39 -1.37 2.87 -8.26
C LEU A 39 -1.69 3.88 -7.16
N ILE A 40 -1.60 3.44 -5.90
CA ILE A 40 -1.59 4.30 -4.73
C ILE A 40 -0.18 4.34 -4.16
N THR A 41 0.38 5.54 -4.08
CA THR A 41 1.64 5.79 -3.39
C THR A 41 1.35 6.46 -2.05
N PHE A 42 1.58 5.71 -0.98
CA PHE A 42 1.55 6.19 0.38
C PHE A 42 2.92 6.79 0.78
N PRO A 43 2.97 7.63 1.82
CA PRO A 43 4.23 8.05 2.40
C PRO A 43 5.03 6.82 2.87
N HIS A 44 6.25 6.69 2.38
CA HIS A 44 7.16 5.56 2.63
C HIS A 44 8.27 5.91 3.63
N ASN A 45 7.97 6.78 4.60
CA ASN A 45 8.97 7.16 5.59
C ASN A 45 9.20 6.01 6.58
N ARG A 46 10.45 5.80 7.02
CA ARG A 46 10.83 4.68 7.92
C ARG A 46 10.08 4.63 9.26
N LYS A 47 9.43 5.72 9.66
CA LYS A 47 8.65 5.84 10.91
C LYS A 47 7.13 5.93 10.67
N ASP A 48 6.70 5.92 9.41
CA ASP A 48 5.30 6.09 9.05
C ASP A 48 4.62 4.73 8.88
N VAL A 49 3.64 4.48 9.74
CA VAL A 49 2.74 3.33 9.64
C VAL A 49 1.46 3.77 8.97
N ILE A 50 1.14 3.11 7.87
CA ILE A 50 -0.07 3.29 7.10
C ILE A 50 -1.19 2.57 7.84
N LYS A 51 -1.99 3.36 8.57
CA LYS A 51 -3.13 2.90 9.35
C LYS A 51 -4.36 2.68 8.48
N SER A 52 -5.29 1.88 8.97
CA SER A 52 -6.54 1.53 8.28
C SER A 52 -7.36 2.76 7.85
N ASN A 53 -7.36 3.82 8.65
CA ASN A 53 -8.06 5.07 8.34
C ASN A 53 -7.48 5.80 7.11
N LEU A 54 -6.15 5.75 6.92
CA LEU A 54 -5.51 6.40 5.76
C LEU A 54 -5.78 5.60 4.49
N THR A 55 -5.73 4.28 4.61
CA THR A 55 -6.10 3.32 3.57
C THR A 55 -7.56 3.49 3.14
N GLU A 56 -8.47 3.63 4.10
CA GLU A 56 -9.90 3.85 3.84
C GLU A 56 -10.12 5.15 3.06
N LYS A 57 -9.50 6.26 3.49
CA LYS A 57 -9.56 7.52 2.74
C LYS A 57 -9.02 7.42 1.32
N ALA A 58 -7.99 6.59 1.09
CA ALA A 58 -7.47 6.37 -0.24
C ALA A 58 -8.45 5.56 -1.09
N LEU A 59 -9.06 4.52 -0.52
CA LEU A 59 -10.09 3.71 -1.16
C LEU A 59 -11.35 4.53 -1.48
N GLU A 60 -11.86 5.32 -0.54
CA GLU A 60 -12.99 6.24 -0.77
C GLU A 60 -12.70 7.22 -1.91
N LYS A 61 -11.46 7.70 -2.01
CA LYS A 61 -11.04 8.60 -3.08
C LYS A 61 -10.87 7.89 -4.42
N ILE A 62 -10.61 6.59 -4.41
CA ILE A 62 -10.68 5.73 -5.60
C ILE A 62 -12.13 5.43 -5.97
N GLY A 63 -13.06 5.46 -5.02
CA GLY A 63 -14.49 5.24 -5.27
C GLY A 63 -14.78 3.75 -5.47
N GLU A 64 -15.58 3.42 -6.48
CA GLU A 64 -16.01 2.04 -6.73
C GLU A 64 -14.83 1.13 -7.10
N PRO A 65 -14.85 -0.14 -6.65
CA PRO A 65 -13.89 -1.14 -7.09
C PRO A 65 -14.05 -1.36 -8.58
N SER A 66 -13.24 -0.68 -9.39
CA SER A 66 -13.05 -1.10 -10.77
C SER A 66 -12.39 -2.48 -10.76
N GLN A 67 -12.64 -3.29 -11.80
CA GLN A 67 -12.02 -4.62 -11.94
C GLN A 67 -10.49 -4.58 -12.10
N ASP A 68 -9.90 -3.39 -12.05
CA ASP A 68 -8.48 -3.13 -12.14
C ASP A 68 -7.73 -3.59 -10.88
N THR A 69 -6.52 -4.11 -11.05
CA THR A 69 -5.67 -4.46 -9.90
C THR A 69 -5.25 -3.20 -9.16
N LEU A 70 -5.45 -3.19 -7.84
CA LEU A 70 -5.02 -2.08 -6.99
C LEU A 70 -3.60 -2.32 -6.53
N ILE A 71 -2.69 -1.36 -6.72
CA ILE A 71 -1.30 -1.47 -6.28
C ILE A 71 -1.06 -0.43 -5.22
N VAL A 72 -0.58 -0.86 -4.06
CA VAL A 72 -0.29 0.04 -2.95
C VAL A 72 1.20 0.02 -2.63
N VAL A 73 1.82 1.19 -2.69
CA VAL A 73 3.23 1.39 -2.36
C VAL A 73 3.31 2.07 -1.01
N GLY A 74 4.05 1.50 -0.07
CA GLY A 74 4.15 2.05 1.27
C GLY A 74 5.35 1.54 2.05
N GLY A 75 5.71 2.24 3.12
CA GLY A 75 6.77 1.80 4.02
C GLY A 75 6.30 0.59 4.84
N CYS A 76 5.35 0.84 5.74
CA CYS A 76 4.78 -0.16 6.65
C CYS A 76 3.25 -0.08 6.63
N PHE A 77 2.58 -1.19 6.36
CA PHE A 77 1.12 -1.29 6.43
C PHE A 77 0.71 -1.95 7.73
N SER A 78 -0.35 -1.44 8.37
CA SER A 78 -0.96 -2.15 9.49
C SER A 78 -1.76 -3.36 9.01
N LEU A 79 -1.90 -4.38 9.87
CA LEU A 79 -2.71 -5.57 9.56
C LEU A 79 -4.13 -5.22 9.12
N GLU A 80 -4.77 -4.27 9.80
CA GLU A 80 -6.13 -3.81 9.46
C GLU A 80 -6.18 -3.15 8.06
N SER A 81 -5.12 -2.43 7.67
CA SER A 81 -5.02 -1.88 6.32
C SER A 81 -4.88 -2.98 5.27
N VAL A 82 -4.04 -3.98 5.55
CA VAL A 82 -3.82 -5.12 4.65
C VAL A 82 -5.12 -5.89 4.45
N GLU A 83 -5.86 -6.17 5.52
CA GLU A 83 -7.14 -6.89 5.43
C GLU A 83 -8.17 -6.14 4.58
N LYS A 84 -8.27 -4.81 4.73
CA LYS A 84 -9.15 -3.99 3.89
C LYS A 84 -8.73 -4.02 2.43
N LEU A 85 -7.45 -3.80 2.14
CA LEU A 85 -6.92 -3.74 0.78
C LEU A 85 -6.97 -5.10 0.07
N LYS A 86 -6.78 -6.20 0.79
CA LYS A 86 -6.85 -7.55 0.23
C LYS A 86 -8.26 -7.89 -0.30
N LYS A 87 -9.32 -7.30 0.28
CA LYS A 87 -10.69 -7.42 -0.25
C LYS A 87 -10.87 -6.76 -1.61
N TYR A 88 -10.01 -5.81 -1.96
CA TYR A 88 -10.01 -5.09 -3.24
C TYR A 88 -8.97 -5.66 -4.22
N ASN A 89 -8.54 -6.90 -4.02
CA ASN A 89 -7.52 -7.57 -4.82
C ASN A 89 -6.22 -6.74 -4.94
N ALA A 90 -5.84 -6.08 -3.84
CA ALA A 90 -4.70 -5.18 -3.85
C ALA A 90 -3.36 -5.92 -3.74
N VAL A 91 -2.39 -5.47 -4.52
CA VAL A 91 -0.99 -5.88 -4.51
C VAL A 91 -0.19 -4.91 -3.65
N PHE A 92 0.52 -5.44 -2.67
CA PHE A 92 1.29 -4.66 -1.70
C PHE A 92 2.76 -4.60 -2.10
N LEU A 93 3.26 -3.38 -2.32
CA LEU A 93 4.66 -3.08 -2.51
C LEU A 93 5.15 -2.39 -1.22
N ALA A 94 5.54 -3.20 -0.24
CA ALA A 94 6.05 -2.73 1.05
C ALA A 94 7.54 -3.06 1.20
N LEU A 95 8.34 -2.13 1.73
CA LEU A 95 9.77 -2.37 1.98
C LEU A 95 10.00 -3.27 3.19
N SER A 96 8.99 -3.43 4.06
CA SER A 96 9.11 -4.22 5.26
C SER A 96 7.76 -4.82 5.63
N GLU A 97 7.70 -6.14 5.70
CA GLU A 97 6.56 -6.89 6.23
C GLU A 97 6.60 -6.86 7.77
N PHE A 98 6.20 -5.73 8.36
CA PHE A 98 6.01 -5.67 9.81
C PHE A 98 4.57 -6.03 10.18
N SER A 99 4.38 -7.21 10.76
CA SER A 99 3.10 -7.74 11.25
C SER A 99 2.68 -7.09 12.59
N TRP A 100 2.61 -5.76 12.67
CA TRP A 100 2.04 -5.07 13.83
C TRP A 100 0.59 -4.66 13.55
N THR A 101 -0.32 -5.11 14.43
CA THR A 101 -1.69 -4.58 14.55
C THR A 101 -1.63 -3.13 15.02
N ASP A 102 -2.61 -2.28 14.64
CA ASP A 102 -2.66 -0.88 15.07
C ASP A 102 -2.60 -0.72 16.60
N LYS A 103 -3.11 -1.72 17.35
CA LYS A 103 -2.97 -1.82 18.81
C LYS A 103 -1.51 -1.85 19.28
N ARG A 104 -0.65 -2.66 18.65
CA ARG A 104 0.76 -2.82 19.03
C ARG A 104 1.58 -1.56 18.75
N HIS A 105 1.33 -0.89 17.63
CA HIS A 105 2.01 0.38 17.31
C HIS A 105 1.66 1.51 18.30
N THR A 106 0.42 1.52 18.79
CA THR A 106 -0.01 2.49 19.82
C THR A 106 0.62 2.19 21.18
N LEU A 107 0.72 0.91 21.55
CA LEU A 107 1.38 0.47 22.79
C LEU A 107 2.89 0.78 22.80
N ILE A 108 3.59 0.60 21.69
CA ILE A 108 5.05 0.81 21.62
C ILE A 108 5.40 2.29 21.60
N LYS A 109 4.54 3.15 21.05
CA LYS A 109 4.66 4.60 21.22
C LYS A 109 4.41 5.06 22.67
N SER A 110 3.74 4.25 23.48
CA SER A 110 3.41 4.58 24.87
C SER A 110 4.44 4.11 25.90
N GLY A 111 5.53 3.47 25.47
CA GLY A 111 6.73 3.31 26.29
C GLY A 111 6.80 2.10 27.22
N GLU A 112 6.28 0.93 26.84
CA GLU A 112 6.59 -0.30 27.57
C GLU A 112 7.81 -1.04 26.98
N PRO A 113 8.83 -1.40 27.79
CA PRO A 113 9.97 -2.18 27.35
C PRO A 113 9.61 -3.66 27.15
N ARG A 114 10.43 -4.27 26.29
CA ARG A 114 10.47 -5.66 25.81
C ARG A 114 9.94 -6.76 26.74
#